data_AF-A0A2G8S2B1-F1
#
_entry.id   AF-A0A2G8S2B1-F1
#
_cell.length_a   1.000
_cell.length_b   1.000
_cell.length_c   1.000
_cell.angle_alpha   90.00
_cell.angle_beta   90.00
_cell.angle_gamma   90.00
#
_symmetry.space_group_name_H-M   'P 1'
#
loop_
_entity.id
_entity.type
_entity.pdbx_description
1 polymer ?
#
loop_
_entity_poly.entity_id
_entity_poly.type
_entity_poly.pdbx_seq_one_letter_code
_entity_poly.pdbx_strand_id
1 'polypeptide(L)'
;MLPVGRKYPYKLYYPFEGSAIASFERSTLPEHAGRCVAVMRIKRFLDSDPIREVPAPNDWVYPVDALRPREGELAFTIAYGKVRPCAVDVNHKFESRKAFKILFDNEEMYGPPRET
;
A
#
# COMPACT_ATOMS: atom_id res chain seq x y z
N MET A 1 -25.60 -14.16 0.71
CA MET A 1 -25.61 -14.04 2.18
C MET A 1 -24.19 -14.29 2.68
N LEU A 2 -23.55 -13.32 3.34
CA LEU A 2 -22.27 -13.52 4.02
C LEU A 2 -22.57 -13.92 5.48
N PRO A 3 -21.89 -14.91 6.06
CA PRO A 3 -22.22 -15.37 7.41
C PRO A 3 -21.93 -14.28 8.45
N VAL A 4 -22.90 -14.11 9.34
CA VAL A 4 -22.85 -13.20 10.48
C VAL A 4 -21.93 -13.78 11.55
N GLY A 5 -20.95 -12.97 11.97
CA GLY A 5 -20.28 -13.15 13.25
C GLY A 5 -18.90 -13.77 13.19
N ARG A 6 -17.89 -12.94 12.98
CA ARG A 6 -16.66 -12.85 13.80
C ARG A 6 -15.96 -11.55 13.41
N LYS A 7 -15.83 -10.61 14.36
CA LYS A 7 -15.08 -9.35 14.16
C LYS A 7 -13.65 -9.70 13.77
N TYR A 8 -13.13 -9.16 12.66
CA TYR A 8 -11.72 -9.34 12.26
C TYR A 8 -10.79 -8.81 13.37
N PRO A 9 -10.03 -9.66 14.10
CA PRO A 9 -9.14 -9.18 15.16
C PRO A 9 -7.84 -8.60 14.60
N TYR A 10 -7.46 -8.97 13.37
CA TYR A 10 -6.26 -8.43 12.71
C TYR A 10 -6.56 -7.10 12.03
N LYS A 11 -5.96 -6.02 12.57
CA LYS A 11 -6.05 -4.68 11.96
C LYS A 11 -5.37 -4.65 10.59
N LEU A 12 -4.23 -5.32 10.44
CA LEU A 12 -3.40 -5.39 9.23
C LEU A 12 -2.76 -6.78 9.11
N TYR A 13 -2.71 -7.33 7.90
CA TYR A 13 -1.96 -8.55 7.58
C TYR A 13 -1.13 -8.33 6.31
N TYR A 14 0.12 -8.77 6.35
CA TYR A 14 1.09 -8.69 5.26
C TYR A 14 1.53 -10.13 4.92
N PRO A 15 0.96 -10.74 3.86
CA PRO A 15 1.24 -12.14 3.52
C PRO A 15 2.62 -12.37 2.90
N PHE A 16 3.45 -11.33 2.80
CA PHE A 16 4.74 -11.38 2.17
C PHE A 16 5.75 -10.56 2.99
N GLU A 17 6.96 -11.08 3.09
CA GLU A 17 8.13 -10.39 3.64
C GLU A 17 9.31 -10.46 2.66
N GLY A 18 10.23 -9.50 2.77
CA GLY A 18 11.38 -9.33 1.89
C GLY A 18 11.64 -7.85 1.62
N SER A 19 12.54 -7.55 0.68
CA SER A 19 12.93 -6.18 0.36
C SER A 19 12.67 -5.79 -1.09
N ALA A 20 12.24 -4.55 -1.29
CA ALA A 20 11.98 -3.99 -2.61
C ALA A 20 12.36 -2.52 -2.66
N ILE A 21 12.72 -2.04 -3.86
CA ILE A 21 12.74 -0.62 -4.17
C ILE A 21 11.32 -0.22 -4.57
N ALA A 22 10.81 0.85 -3.95
CA ALA A 22 9.49 1.38 -4.25
C ALA A 22 9.56 2.89 -4.50
N SER A 23 8.61 3.39 -5.30
CA SER A 23 8.32 4.82 -5.40
C SER A 23 7.02 5.13 -4.69
N PHE A 24 6.95 6.33 -4.12
CA PHE A 24 5.69 6.91 -3.66
C PHE A 24 5.22 7.92 -4.69
N GLU A 25 3.95 7.81 -5.08
CA GLU A 25 3.34 8.64 -6.11
C GLU A 25 1.97 9.15 -5.66
N ARG A 26 1.51 10.26 -6.25
CA ARG A 26 0.16 10.75 -6.01
C ARG A 26 -0.83 9.71 -6.49
N SER A 27 -1.83 9.41 -5.66
CA SER A 27 -2.87 8.46 -6.03
C SER A 27 -3.81 9.06 -7.09
N THR A 28 -4.03 8.29 -8.15
CA THR A 28 -5.03 8.55 -9.19
C THR A 28 -6.31 7.71 -9.02
N LEU A 29 -6.42 6.97 -7.91
CA LEU A 29 -7.56 6.09 -7.65
C LEU A 29 -8.83 6.92 -7.37
N PRO A 30 -10.00 6.55 -7.95
CA PRO A 30 -11.24 7.32 -7.80
C PRO A 30 -11.65 7.55 -6.34
N GLU A 31 -11.47 6.56 -5.46
CA GLU A 31 -11.78 6.67 -4.04
C GLU A 31 -10.88 7.64 -3.26
N HIS A 32 -9.79 8.10 -3.88
CA HIS A 32 -8.87 9.10 -3.34
C HIS A 32 -9.05 10.48 -3.97
N ALA A 33 -10.04 10.66 -4.86
CA ALA A 33 -10.31 11.95 -5.49
C ALA A 33 -10.49 13.08 -4.47
N GLY A 34 -9.86 14.23 -4.74
CA GLY A 34 -9.89 15.40 -3.87
C GLY A 34 -9.04 15.30 -2.60
N ARG A 35 -8.28 14.21 -2.40
CA ARG A 35 -7.41 14.01 -1.22
C ARG A 35 -5.94 13.99 -1.62
N CYS A 36 -5.07 14.35 -0.67
CA CYS A 36 -3.62 14.19 -0.81
C CYS A 36 -3.22 12.80 -0.33
N VAL A 37 -3.42 11.79 -1.18
CA VAL A 37 -3.09 10.39 -0.87
C VAL A 37 -1.88 9.96 -1.68
N ALA A 38 -0.83 9.51 -1.00
CA ALA A 38 0.31 8.86 -1.63
C ALA A 38 0.07 7.34 -1.68
N VAL A 39 0.40 6.69 -2.79
CA VAL A 39 0.41 5.23 -2.95
C VAL A 39 1.82 4.73 -3.22
N MET A 40 2.08 3.48 -2.84
CA MET A 40 3.37 2.84 -3.04
C MET A 40 3.34 1.94 -4.28
N ARG A 41 4.27 2.15 -5.21
CA ARG A 41 4.49 1.31 -6.39
C ARG A 41 5.82 0.58 -6.29
N ILE A 42 5.80 -0.73 -6.50
CA ILE A 42 7.01 -1.55 -6.49
C ILE A 42 7.77 -1.30 -7.80
N LYS A 43 9.04 -0.96 -7.70
CA LYS A 43 9.90 -0.75 -8.88
C LYS A 43 10.71 -2.00 -9.19
N ARG A 44 11.32 -2.61 -8.17
CA ARG A 44 12.02 -3.89 -8.30
C ARG A 44 12.21 -4.57 -6.96
N PHE A 45 12.41 -5.89 -6.97
CA PHE A 45 12.82 -6.64 -5.79
C PHE A 45 14.34 -6.59 -5.58
N LEU A 46 14.78 -6.82 -4.33
CA LEU A 46 16.20 -6.95 -4.04
C LEU A 46 16.59 -8.43 -3.98
N ASP A 47 17.56 -8.83 -4.80
CA ASP A 47 18.04 -10.22 -4.85
C ASP A 47 18.61 -10.70 -3.50
N SER A 48 19.14 -9.78 -2.69
CA SER A 48 19.70 -10.08 -1.37
C SER A 48 18.66 -10.46 -0.32
N ASP A 49 17.38 -10.12 -0.53
CA ASP A 49 16.29 -10.42 0.39
C ASP A 49 14.98 -10.66 -0.40
N PRO A 50 14.82 -11.86 -0.97
CA PRO A 50 13.73 -12.18 -1.88
C PRO A 50 12.37 -12.23 -1.15
N ILE A 51 11.31 -11.97 -1.91
CA ILE A 51 9.94 -12.05 -1.42
C ILE A 51 9.58 -13.49 -1.07
N ARG A 52 9.10 -13.69 0.15
CA ARG A 52 8.64 -14.98 0.68
C ARG A 52 7.29 -14.83 1.36
N GLU A 53 6.50 -15.90 1.28
CA GLU A 53 5.17 -15.96 1.90
C GLU A 53 5.28 -16.05 3.42
N VAL A 54 4.45 -15.28 4.11
CA VAL A 54 4.30 -15.32 5.57
C VAL A 54 3.03 -16.11 5.88
N PRO A 55 3.06 -17.07 6.82
CA PRO A 55 1.87 -17.81 7.22
C PRO A 55 0.77 -16.88 7.74
N ALA A 56 -0.48 -17.23 7.41
CA ALA A 56 -1.63 -16.53 7.94
C ALA A 56 -1.64 -16.61 9.47
N PRO A 57 -2.00 -15.52 10.18
CA PRO A 57 -1.94 -15.51 11.64
C PRO A 57 -3.10 -16.26 12.32
N ASN A 58 -4.00 -16.84 11.52
CA ASN A 58 -5.20 -17.56 11.94
C ASN A 58 -5.77 -18.36 10.75
N ASP A 59 -6.83 -19.14 10.99
CA ASP A 59 -7.44 -20.02 9.99
C ASP A 59 -8.34 -19.31 8.95
N TRP A 60 -8.23 -17.99 8.81
CA TRP A 60 -9.02 -17.26 7.81
C TRP A 60 -8.41 -17.42 6.41
N VAL A 61 -9.30 -17.51 5.42
CA VAL A 61 -8.90 -17.48 4.02
C VAL A 61 -8.69 -16.03 3.60
N TYR A 62 -7.45 -15.72 3.24
CA TYR A 62 -7.05 -14.41 2.74
C TYR A 62 -6.82 -14.48 1.21
N PRO A 63 -7.16 -13.43 0.44
CA PRO A 63 -6.91 -13.38 -1.00
C PRO A 63 -5.41 -13.08 -1.27
N VAL A 64 -4.52 -14.02 -0.92
CA VAL A 64 -3.06 -13.86 -0.95
C VAL A 64 -2.55 -13.48 -2.34
N ASP A 65 -3.10 -14.09 -3.41
CA ASP A 65 -2.68 -13.79 -4.79
C ASP A 65 -2.89 -12.32 -5.18
N ALA A 66 -3.96 -11.69 -4.69
CA ALA A 66 -4.25 -10.27 -4.94
C ALA A 66 -3.34 -9.32 -4.14
N LEU A 67 -2.58 -9.86 -3.19
CA LEU A 67 -1.68 -9.11 -2.31
C LEU A 67 -0.22 -9.34 -2.68
N ARG A 68 0.06 -10.28 -3.60
CA ARG A 68 1.41 -10.60 -4.04
C ARG A 68 2.04 -9.36 -4.70
N PRO A 69 3.15 -8.84 -4.16
CA PRO A 69 3.85 -7.71 -4.77
C PRO A 69 4.31 -8.08 -6.19
N ARG A 70 4.24 -7.12 -7.12
CA ARG A 70 4.68 -7.26 -8.51
C ARG A 70 5.42 -6.02 -8.97
N GLU A 71 6.50 -6.20 -9.71
CA GLU A 71 7.25 -5.07 -10.27
C GLU A 71 6.37 -4.24 -11.21
N GLY A 72 6.48 -2.93 -11.10
CA GLY A 72 5.67 -1.98 -11.85
C GLY A 72 4.26 -1.77 -11.29
N GLU A 73 3.79 -2.58 -10.34
CA GLU A 73 2.42 -2.50 -9.81
C GLU A 73 2.34 -1.80 -8.44
N LEU A 74 1.14 -1.35 -8.08
CA LEU A 74 0.86 -0.82 -6.74
C LEU A 74 0.94 -1.95 -5.71
N ALA A 75 1.48 -1.64 -4.54
CA ALA A 75 1.47 -2.56 -3.42
C ALA A 75 0.09 -2.57 -2.75
N PHE A 76 -0.36 -3.74 -2.31
CA PHE A 76 -1.64 -3.94 -1.62
C PHE A 76 -1.45 -4.59 -0.25
N THR A 77 -2.41 -4.36 0.65
CA THR A 77 -2.48 -4.93 2.00
C THR A 77 -3.92 -5.31 2.33
N ILE A 78 -4.12 -6.06 3.42
CA ILE A 78 -5.44 -6.23 4.02
C ILE A 78 -5.59 -5.28 5.18
N ALA A 79 -6.59 -4.40 5.08
CA ALA A 79 -7.01 -3.55 6.18
C ALA A 79 -8.50 -3.77 6.44
N TYR A 80 -8.86 -4.12 7.68
CA TYR A 80 -10.24 -4.41 8.10
C TYR A 80 -10.93 -5.46 7.20
N GLY A 81 -10.21 -6.52 6.84
CA GLY A 81 -10.74 -7.61 6.02
C GLY A 81 -10.96 -7.26 4.53
N LYS A 82 -10.47 -6.11 4.06
CA LYS A 82 -10.56 -5.69 2.66
C LYS A 82 -9.17 -5.50 2.08
N VAL A 83 -8.97 -5.97 0.85
CA VAL A 83 -7.80 -5.63 0.03
C VAL A 83 -7.83 -4.14 -0.24
N ARG A 84 -6.72 -3.45 0.05
CA ARG A 84 -6.56 -2.02 -0.18
C ARG A 84 -5.16 -1.71 -0.68
N PRO A 85 -4.99 -0.67 -1.51
CA PRO A 85 -3.66 -0.18 -1.84
C PRO A 85 -2.94 0.24 -0.55
N CYS A 86 -1.63 0.02 -0.51
CA CYS A 86 -0.75 0.61 0.48
C CYS A 86 -0.72 2.13 0.25
N ALA A 87 -1.59 2.83 0.96
CA ALA A 87 -1.89 4.23 0.75
C ALA A 87 -1.78 5.03 2.05
N VAL A 88 -1.29 6.26 1.94
CA VAL A 88 -1.15 7.19 3.06
C VAL A 88 -1.85 8.49 2.72
N ASP A 89 -2.90 8.81 3.48
CA ASP A 89 -3.50 10.16 3.45
C ASP A 89 -2.62 11.12 4.23
N VAL A 90 -1.99 12.05 3.52
CA VAL A 90 -1.01 13.02 4.04
C VAL A 90 -1.66 14.03 4.98
N ASN A 91 -2.94 14.35 4.79
CA ASN A 91 -3.63 15.36 5.58
C ASN A 91 -4.16 14.82 6.92
N HIS A 92 -4.06 13.52 7.15
CA HIS A 92 -4.48 12.90 8.40
C HIS A 92 -3.42 13.08 9.50
N LYS A 93 -3.86 13.26 10.75
CA LYS A 93 -3.09 13.74 11.93
C LYS A 93 -1.91 12.88 12.46
N PHE A 94 -1.25 12.04 11.66
CA PHE A 94 -0.11 11.23 12.12
C PHE A 94 1.24 11.80 11.68
N GLU A 95 2.16 11.96 12.65
CA GLU A 95 3.48 12.60 12.49
C GLU A 95 4.37 11.97 11.41
N SER A 96 4.32 10.64 11.23
CA SER A 96 5.10 9.92 10.21
C SER A 96 4.70 10.23 8.76
N ARG A 97 3.63 11.01 8.55
CA ARG A 97 3.11 11.35 7.22
C ARG A 97 3.68 12.65 6.65
N LYS A 98 4.43 13.41 7.47
CA LYS A 98 5.13 14.63 7.02
C LYS A 98 6.11 14.36 5.89
N ALA A 99 6.75 13.19 5.89
CA ALA A 99 7.67 12.79 4.82
C ALA A 99 6.97 12.68 3.46
N PHE A 100 5.69 12.33 3.41
CA PHE A 100 4.93 12.28 2.15
C PHE A 100 4.42 13.65 1.70
N LYS A 101 4.39 14.65 2.59
CA LYS A 101 4.01 16.02 2.23
C LYS A 101 4.94 16.59 1.15
N ILE A 102 6.22 16.26 1.22
CA ILE A 102 7.21 16.71 0.23
C ILE A 102 6.86 16.28 -1.20
N LEU A 103 6.18 15.14 -1.39
CA LEU A 103 5.73 14.68 -2.69
C LEU A 103 4.75 15.68 -3.32
N PHE A 104 3.81 16.16 -2.51
CA PHE A 104 2.77 17.11 -2.93
C PHE A 104 3.32 18.53 -3.03
N ASP A 105 4.15 18.95 -2.07
CA ASP A 105 4.77 20.27 -2.09
C ASP A 105 5.71 20.41 -3.31
N ASN A 106 6.46 19.36 -3.67
CA ASN A 106 7.28 19.34 -4.88
C ASN A 106 6.45 19.35 -6.17
N GLU A 107 5.33 18.61 -6.22
CA GLU A 107 4.43 18.62 -7.37
C GLU A 107 3.81 20.00 -7.61
N GLU A 108 3.43 20.71 -6.53
CA GLU A 108 2.93 22.09 -6.60
C GLU A 108 4.02 23.07 -7.07
N MET A 109 5.25 22.92 -6.58
CA MET A 109 6.35 23.84 -6.88
C MET A 109 6.99 23.60 -8.25
N TYR A 110 7.14 22.34 -8.68
CA TYR A 110 7.91 21.94 -9.86
C TYR A 110 7.07 21.28 -10.95
N GLY A 111 5.79 21.01 -10.69
CA GLY A 111 4.91 20.24 -11.58
C GLY A 111 5.06 18.72 -11.38
N PRO A 112 4.23 17.92 -12.09
CA PRO A 112 4.27 16.47 -11.97
C PRO A 112 5.61 15.90 -12.48
N PRO A 113 6.04 14.71 -12.00
CA PRO A 113 7.23 14.04 -12.50
C PRO A 113 7.16 13.90 -14.02
N ARG A 114 8.22 14.30 -14.72
CA ARG A 114 8.35 14.05 -16.16
C ARG A 114 8.65 12.56 -16.34
N GLU A 115 7.88 11.89 -17.19
CA GLU A 115 8.19 10.52 -17.60
C GLU A 115 9.54 10.55 -18.34
N THR A 116 10.55 9.90 -17.77
CA THR A 116 11.85 9.64 -18.39
C THR A 116 11.91 8.20 -18.86
#